data_AF-A0A935DCL9-F1
#
_entry.id   AF-A0A935DCL9-F1
#
_cell.length_a   1.000
_cell.length_b   1.000
_cell.length_c   1.000
_cell.angle_alpha   90.00
_cell.angle_beta   90.00
_cell.angle_gamma   90.00
#
_symmetry.space_group_name_H-M   'P 1'
#
loop_
_entity.id
_entity.type
_entity.pdbx_description
1 polymer ?
#
loop_
_entity_poly.entity_id
_entity_poly.type
_entity_poly.pdbx_seq_one_letter_code
_entity_poly.pdbx_strand_id
1 'polypeptide(L)'
;MAKQSAQQRADRIVAFRAELSELEAAGVATLDPVMATQIRAHHDAILTRLASETEVDLSRGEARLSAGMRAASILGAAALSAAWGFFVAATWNDIGRPARLALVTIPPILLAIGTAVAARREQSGYVASIVATVATIAFGVNLAALGVLYDLPDSRNFLLAVGSFAMILAYGYGLVLPLLGGIVGIGGWLWSLAAIPQGLWWDGAYGDFEPLALLGLGAIFLPRLVRRGPPSFTTTWRACGAAAVMVALLALGQTHSASLFDGMNAALLEGGYQLIGGASFAVMIWQGLARDRSELVRAGTIGMGMLLFLRAVDWFWELMPKWLFFLLVGALAFGTLLLLRRLRLAERRLP
;
A
#
# COMPACT_ATOMS: atom_id res chain seq x y z
N MET A 1 -25.20 -12.05 -9.74
CA MET A 1 -24.07 -12.59 -8.94
C MET A 1 -23.03 -11.49 -8.77
N ALA A 2 -22.33 -11.40 -7.63
CA ALA A 2 -21.31 -10.36 -7.44
C ALA A 2 -20.09 -10.65 -8.33
N LYS A 3 -19.46 -9.63 -8.93
CA LYS A 3 -18.26 -9.75 -9.79
C LYS A 3 -17.16 -10.61 -9.15
N GLN A 4 -17.01 -10.51 -7.83
CA GLN A 4 -16.06 -11.29 -7.04
C GLN A 4 -16.38 -12.80 -6.99
N SER A 5 -17.66 -13.19 -6.98
CA SER A 5 -18.08 -14.60 -7.01
C SER A 5 -17.90 -15.23 -8.39
N ALA A 6 -18.03 -14.44 -9.46
CA ALA A 6 -17.76 -14.86 -10.83
C ALA A 6 -16.26 -15.09 -11.06
N GLN A 7 -15.40 -14.17 -10.58
CA GLN A 7 -13.94 -14.33 -10.63
C GLN A 7 -13.47 -15.55 -9.83
N GLN A 8 -13.97 -15.74 -8.60
CA GLN A 8 -13.64 -16.92 -7.79
C GLN A 8 -14.03 -18.24 -8.46
N ARG A 9 -15.12 -18.27 -9.24
CA ARG A 9 -15.53 -19.46 -9.98
C ARG A 9 -14.59 -19.72 -11.16
N ALA A 10 -14.21 -18.69 -11.91
CA ALA A 10 -13.24 -18.79 -13.00
C ALA A 10 -11.87 -19.28 -12.49
N ASP A 11 -11.38 -18.73 -11.36
CA ASP A 11 -10.11 -19.12 -10.76
C ASP A 11 -10.07 -20.59 -10.35
N ARG A 12 -11.20 -21.13 -9.82
CA ARG A 12 -11.32 -22.55 -9.47
C ARG A 12 -11.27 -23.46 -10.70
N ILE A 13 -11.92 -23.08 -11.79
CA ILE A 13 -11.92 -23.85 -13.04
C ILE A 13 -10.51 -23.91 -13.63
N VAL A 14 -9.81 -22.78 -13.65
CA VAL A 14 -8.42 -22.71 -14.13
C VAL A 14 -7.48 -23.52 -13.23
N ALA A 15 -7.63 -23.44 -11.91
CA ALA A 15 -6.85 -24.24 -10.96
C ALA A 15 -7.07 -25.74 -11.15
N PHE A 16 -8.33 -26.17 -11.31
CA PHE A 16 -8.67 -27.56 -11.54
C PHE A 16 -8.06 -28.12 -12.83
N ARG A 17 -8.12 -27.35 -13.94
CA ARG A 17 -7.50 -27.75 -15.22
C ARG A 17 -5.99 -27.92 -15.09
N ALA A 18 -5.32 -27.03 -14.37
CA ALA A 18 -3.89 -27.11 -14.15
C ALA A 18 -3.52 -28.36 -13.32
N GLU A 19 -4.19 -28.57 -12.18
CA GLU A 19 -3.96 -29.74 -11.33
C GLU A 19 -4.23 -31.06 -12.08
N LEU A 20 -5.32 -31.12 -12.85
CA LEU A 20 -5.66 -32.31 -13.64
C LEU A 20 -4.57 -32.63 -14.67
N SER A 21 -4.00 -31.60 -15.32
CA SER A 21 -2.90 -31.80 -16.26
C SER A 21 -1.63 -32.30 -15.58
N GLU A 22 -1.35 -31.86 -14.35
CA GLU A 22 -0.22 -32.35 -13.55
C GLU A 22 -0.44 -33.81 -13.12
N LEU A 23 -1.67 -34.18 -12.73
CA LEU A 23 -2.03 -35.54 -12.34
C LEU A 23 -2.02 -36.53 -13.53
N GLU A 24 -2.43 -36.08 -14.71
CA GLU A 24 -2.32 -36.84 -15.97
C GLU A 24 -0.85 -37.04 -16.37
N ALA A 25 -0.04 -35.98 -16.27
CA ALA A 25 1.41 -36.06 -16.56
C ALA A 25 2.16 -36.95 -15.56
N ALA A 26 1.73 -36.97 -14.30
CA ALA A 26 2.27 -37.85 -13.26
C ALA A 26 1.75 -39.30 -13.34
N GLY A 27 0.81 -39.59 -14.25
CA GLY A 27 0.20 -40.91 -14.40
C GLY A 27 -0.68 -41.35 -13.21
N VAL A 28 -1.03 -40.42 -12.31
CA VAL A 28 -1.81 -40.69 -11.08
C VAL A 28 -3.30 -40.76 -11.39
N ALA A 29 -3.77 -39.96 -12.34
CA ALA A 29 -5.14 -39.97 -12.79
C ALA A 29 -5.16 -39.92 -14.32
N THR A 30 -5.73 -40.95 -14.95
CA THR A 30 -6.02 -40.94 -16.39
C THR A 30 -7.52 -40.85 -16.56
N LEU A 31 -7.99 -39.69 -17.01
CA LEU A 31 -9.38 -39.57 -17.45
C LEU A 31 -9.53 -40.24 -18.81
N ASP A 32 -10.66 -40.91 -19.00
CA ASP A 32 -11.09 -41.37 -20.31
C ASP A 32 -11.11 -40.17 -21.29
N PRO A 33 -10.53 -40.29 -22.51
CA PRO A 33 -10.43 -39.17 -23.45
C PRO A 33 -11.78 -38.52 -23.79
N VAL A 34 -12.85 -39.30 -23.80
CA VAL A 34 -14.22 -38.80 -24.03
C VAL A 34 -14.68 -37.94 -22.85
N MET A 35 -14.48 -38.42 -21.62
CA MET A 35 -14.81 -37.69 -20.40
C MET A 35 -13.98 -36.40 -20.26
N ALA A 36 -12.68 -36.44 -20.56
CA ALA A 36 -11.81 -35.26 -20.53
C ALA A 36 -12.29 -34.17 -21.50
N THR A 37 -12.75 -34.58 -22.68
CA THR A 37 -13.30 -33.67 -23.70
C THR A 37 -14.63 -33.05 -23.24
N GLN A 38 -15.52 -33.84 -22.64
CA GLN A 38 -16.78 -33.34 -22.07
C GLN A 38 -16.57 -32.34 -20.93
N ILE A 39 -15.62 -32.62 -20.03
CA ILE A 39 -15.27 -31.74 -18.91
C ILE A 39 -14.67 -30.43 -19.43
N ARG A 40 -13.78 -30.48 -20.45
CA ARG A 40 -13.23 -29.27 -21.07
C ARG A 40 -14.34 -28.43 -21.70
N ALA A 41 -15.19 -29.02 -22.52
CA ALA A 41 -16.31 -28.33 -23.18
C ALA A 41 -17.26 -27.67 -22.16
N HIS A 42 -17.57 -28.35 -21.06
CA HIS A 42 -18.40 -27.79 -19.98
C HIS A 42 -17.73 -26.58 -19.30
N HIS A 43 -16.44 -26.70 -18.99
CA HIS A 43 -15.67 -25.60 -18.40
C HIS A 43 -15.54 -24.41 -19.37
N ASP A 44 -15.34 -24.64 -20.67
CA ASP A 44 -15.25 -23.56 -21.67
C ASP A 44 -16.59 -22.82 -21.79
N ALA A 45 -17.71 -23.54 -21.78
CA ALA A 45 -19.04 -22.94 -21.76
C ALA A 45 -19.28 -22.05 -20.53
N ILE A 46 -18.85 -22.49 -19.35
CA ILE A 46 -18.95 -21.69 -18.12
C ILE A 46 -18.05 -20.45 -18.18
N LEU A 47 -16.79 -20.58 -18.61
CA LEU A 47 -15.87 -19.45 -18.70
C LEU A 47 -16.36 -18.42 -19.73
N THR A 48 -16.91 -18.87 -20.86
CA THR A 48 -17.49 -18.01 -21.90
C THR A 48 -18.71 -17.27 -21.36
N ARG A 49 -19.61 -17.97 -20.66
CA ARG A 49 -20.77 -17.36 -20.01
C ARG A 49 -20.35 -16.33 -18.96
N LEU A 50 -19.40 -16.69 -18.10
CA LEU A 50 -18.87 -15.79 -17.08
C LEU A 50 -18.26 -14.55 -17.71
N ALA A 51 -17.47 -14.67 -18.78
CA ALA A 51 -16.90 -13.54 -19.50
C ALA A 51 -17.96 -12.64 -20.16
N SER A 52 -19.06 -13.20 -20.65
CA SER A 52 -20.16 -12.43 -21.25
C SER A 52 -21.07 -11.72 -20.24
N GLU A 53 -21.31 -12.35 -19.07
CA GLU A 53 -22.23 -11.83 -18.05
C GLU A 53 -21.51 -10.92 -17.03
N THR A 54 -20.19 -11.04 -16.92
CA THR A 54 -19.38 -10.32 -15.95
C THR A 54 -17.97 -10.18 -16.52
N GLU A 55 -17.45 -8.97 -16.63
CA GLU A 55 -16.08 -8.70 -17.09
C GLU A 55 -15.05 -9.38 -16.14
N VAL A 56 -14.72 -10.64 -16.44
CA VAL A 56 -13.89 -11.56 -15.63
C VAL A 56 -12.58 -11.79 -16.37
N ASP A 57 -11.46 -11.46 -15.73
CA ASP A 57 -10.13 -11.63 -16.30
C ASP A 57 -9.74 -13.11 -16.30
N LEU A 58 -9.65 -13.71 -17.48
CA LEU A 58 -9.51 -15.17 -17.67
C LEU A 58 -8.06 -15.68 -17.73
N SER A 59 -7.03 -14.84 -17.63
CA SER A 59 -5.64 -15.31 -17.79
C SER A 59 -4.71 -14.99 -16.61
N ARG A 60 -4.14 -16.05 -15.99
CA ARG A 60 -3.05 -15.94 -15.01
C ARG A 60 -1.74 -15.43 -15.63
N GLY A 61 -1.62 -15.47 -16.96
CA GLY A 61 -0.52 -14.88 -17.73
C GLY A 61 -0.59 -13.36 -17.74
N GLU A 62 -1.77 -12.77 -18.00
CA GLU A 62 -2.00 -11.32 -17.87
C GLU A 62 -1.92 -10.85 -16.42
N ALA A 63 -2.20 -11.69 -15.43
CA ALA A 63 -2.00 -11.32 -14.02
C ALA A 63 -0.52 -11.11 -13.65
N ARG A 64 0.40 -11.93 -14.18
CA ARG A 64 1.85 -11.76 -13.97
C ARG A 64 2.45 -10.66 -14.85
N LEU A 65 2.01 -10.57 -16.11
CA LEU A 65 2.36 -9.46 -17.01
C LEU A 65 1.84 -8.12 -16.49
N SER A 66 0.63 -8.06 -15.90
CA SER A 66 0.06 -6.85 -15.30
C SER A 66 0.70 -6.50 -13.96
N ALA A 67 1.16 -7.47 -13.16
CA ALA A 67 1.95 -7.19 -11.96
C ALA A 67 3.33 -6.62 -12.31
N GLY A 68 4.02 -7.21 -13.30
CA GLY A 68 5.27 -6.70 -13.83
C GLY A 68 5.12 -5.32 -14.46
N MET A 69 4.07 -5.11 -15.25
CA MET A 69 3.73 -3.81 -15.84
C MET A 69 3.39 -2.78 -14.76
N ARG A 70 2.57 -3.13 -13.74
CA ARG A 70 2.29 -2.25 -12.58
C ARG A 70 3.56 -1.87 -11.84
N ALA A 71 4.46 -2.82 -11.57
CA ALA A 71 5.74 -2.52 -10.93
C ALA A 71 6.60 -1.60 -11.81
N ALA A 72 6.73 -1.89 -13.10
CA ALA A 72 7.48 -1.09 -14.06
C ALA A 72 6.93 0.33 -14.18
N SER A 73 5.61 0.52 -14.11
CA SER A 73 5.02 1.86 -14.19
C SER A 73 4.95 2.60 -12.87
N ILE A 74 4.90 1.92 -11.72
CA ILE A 74 5.13 2.59 -10.44
C ILE A 74 6.57 3.10 -10.41
N LEU A 75 7.53 2.27 -10.83
CA LEU A 75 8.93 2.67 -10.97
C LEU A 75 9.10 3.77 -12.02
N GLY A 76 8.42 3.67 -13.16
CA GLY A 76 8.44 4.69 -14.22
C GLY A 76 7.82 6.01 -13.78
N ALA A 77 6.69 5.97 -13.07
CA ALA A 77 6.07 7.15 -12.48
C ALA A 77 7.00 7.77 -11.43
N ALA A 78 7.60 6.97 -10.55
CA ALA A 78 8.56 7.42 -9.55
C ALA A 78 9.81 8.03 -10.19
N ALA A 79 10.38 7.37 -11.20
CA ALA A 79 11.54 7.85 -11.94
C ALA A 79 11.24 9.14 -12.70
N LEU A 80 10.12 9.23 -13.40
CA LEU A 80 9.72 10.46 -14.11
C LEU A 80 9.45 11.61 -13.15
N SER A 81 8.86 11.31 -11.99
CA SER A 81 8.61 12.30 -10.94
C SER A 81 9.91 12.80 -10.31
N ALA A 82 10.86 11.91 -10.02
CA ALA A 82 12.17 12.26 -9.53
C ALA A 82 12.96 13.06 -10.58
N ALA A 83 12.94 12.62 -11.85
CA ALA A 83 13.57 13.32 -12.96
C ALA A 83 13.03 14.75 -13.10
N TRP A 84 11.71 14.96 -12.95
CA TRP A 84 11.13 16.30 -12.93
C TRP A 84 11.68 17.16 -11.78
N GLY A 85 11.68 16.62 -10.55
CA GLY A 85 12.23 17.31 -9.39
C GLY A 85 13.69 17.73 -9.58
N PHE A 86 14.53 16.80 -10.06
CA PHE A 86 15.94 17.08 -10.33
C PHE A 86 16.13 18.06 -11.49
N PHE A 87 15.34 17.97 -12.55
CA PHE A 87 15.39 18.90 -13.68
C PHE A 87 15.08 20.33 -13.22
N VAL A 88 14.00 20.52 -12.46
CA VAL A 88 13.64 21.84 -11.93
C VAL A 88 14.77 22.36 -11.05
N ALA A 89 15.28 21.56 -10.10
CA ALA A 89 16.37 21.96 -9.21
C ALA A 89 17.66 22.34 -9.97
N ALA A 90 18.04 21.56 -10.99
CA ALA A 90 19.25 21.79 -11.77
C ALA A 90 19.16 23.05 -12.63
N THR A 91 17.99 23.32 -13.22
CA THR A 91 17.85 24.43 -14.19
C THR A 91 17.45 25.74 -13.51
N TRP A 92 16.99 25.70 -12.25
CA TRP A 92 16.31 26.83 -11.57
C TRP A 92 17.08 28.15 -11.58
N ASN A 93 18.39 28.10 -11.32
CA ASN A 93 19.22 29.30 -11.20
C ASN A 93 19.66 29.86 -12.57
N ASP A 94 19.60 29.05 -13.62
CA ASP A 94 20.10 29.40 -14.96
C ASP A 94 19.04 30.08 -15.83
N ILE A 95 17.77 30.09 -15.39
CA ILE A 95 16.64 30.61 -16.17
C ILE A 95 16.08 31.93 -15.62
N GLY A 96 15.71 32.82 -16.54
CA GLY A 96 15.08 34.10 -16.21
C GLY A 96 13.75 33.94 -15.45
N ARG A 97 13.35 34.98 -14.71
CA ARG A 97 12.07 34.99 -13.95
C ARG A 97 10.83 34.56 -14.77
N PRO A 98 10.61 35.04 -16.02
CA PRO A 98 9.44 34.60 -16.79
C PRO A 98 9.50 33.12 -17.15
N ALA A 99 10.69 32.57 -17.42
CA ALA A 99 10.87 31.15 -17.69
C ALA A 99 10.63 30.30 -16.42
N ARG A 100 11.04 30.77 -15.23
CA ARG A 100 10.71 30.10 -13.95
C ARG A 100 9.22 30.03 -13.70
N LEU A 101 8.50 31.15 -13.90
CA LEU A 101 7.05 31.18 -13.74
C LEU A 101 6.33 30.26 -14.74
N ALA A 102 6.79 30.24 -16.00
CA ALA A 102 6.26 29.33 -17.00
C ALA A 102 6.51 27.86 -16.63
N LEU A 103 7.74 27.53 -16.20
CA LEU A 103 8.14 26.18 -15.79
C LEU A 103 7.36 25.66 -14.59
N VAL A 104 6.97 26.54 -13.67
CA VAL A 104 6.15 26.18 -12.51
C VAL A 104 4.68 26.05 -12.88
N THR A 105 4.15 26.92 -13.74
CA THR A 105 2.70 27.03 -13.93
C THR A 105 2.18 26.09 -15.01
N ILE A 106 2.89 25.98 -16.14
CA ILE A 106 2.41 25.29 -17.33
C ILE A 106 2.39 23.76 -17.16
N PRO A 107 3.44 23.10 -16.63
CA PRO A 107 3.49 21.64 -16.55
C PRO A 107 2.34 20.96 -15.77
N PRO A 108 1.96 21.41 -14.55
CA PRO A 108 0.87 20.76 -13.82
C PRO A 108 -0.47 20.91 -14.53
N ILE A 109 -0.70 22.03 -15.24
CA ILE A 109 -1.90 22.25 -16.06
C ILE A 109 -1.89 21.29 -17.26
N LEU A 110 -0.78 21.21 -17.99
CA LEU A 110 -0.65 20.30 -19.14
C LEU A 110 -0.80 18.83 -18.72
N LEU A 111 -0.24 18.43 -17.58
CA LEU A 111 -0.36 17.08 -17.05
C LEU A 111 -1.77 16.79 -16.52
N ALA A 112 -2.47 17.77 -15.94
CA ALA A 112 -3.88 17.63 -15.58
C ALA A 112 -4.78 17.46 -16.82
N ILE A 113 -4.55 18.25 -17.87
CA ILE A 113 -5.23 18.08 -19.17
C ILE A 113 -4.87 16.72 -19.77
N GLY A 114 -3.60 16.33 -19.73
CA GLY A 114 -3.12 15.03 -20.17
C GLY A 114 -3.79 13.87 -19.44
N THR A 115 -4.03 14.02 -18.14
CA THR A 115 -4.81 13.07 -17.34
C THR A 115 -6.24 12.96 -17.85
N ALA A 116 -6.90 14.08 -18.13
CA ALA A 116 -8.25 14.11 -18.67
C ALA A 116 -8.35 13.43 -20.04
N VAL A 117 -7.36 13.66 -20.91
CA VAL A 117 -7.29 13.05 -22.24
C VAL A 117 -7.01 11.55 -22.13
N ALA A 118 -6.05 11.15 -21.29
CA ALA A 118 -5.73 9.74 -21.04
C ALA A 118 -6.93 8.98 -20.48
N ALA A 119 -7.64 9.56 -19.50
CA ALA A 119 -8.83 8.96 -18.90
C ALA A 119 -10.00 8.78 -19.88
N ARG A 120 -10.08 9.60 -20.94
CA ARG A 120 -11.10 9.46 -22.00
C ARG A 120 -10.71 8.44 -23.06
N ARG A 121 -9.41 8.22 -23.28
CA ARG A 121 -8.89 7.34 -24.34
C ARG A 121 -8.75 5.89 -23.89
N GLU A 122 -8.52 5.65 -22.60
CA GLU A 122 -8.24 4.32 -22.07
C GLU A 122 -9.28 3.93 -21.01
N GLN A 123 -9.94 2.78 -21.19
CA GLN A 123 -10.92 2.25 -20.22
C GLN A 123 -10.28 1.71 -18.94
N SER A 124 -9.01 1.28 -19.00
CA SER A 124 -8.30 0.71 -17.83
C SER A 124 -7.94 1.75 -16.77
N GLY A 125 -7.87 3.03 -17.15
CA GLY A 125 -7.46 4.15 -16.29
C GLY A 125 -5.97 4.11 -15.88
N TYR A 126 -5.18 3.20 -16.43
CA TYR A 126 -3.81 2.98 -16.01
C TYR A 126 -2.87 4.13 -16.39
N VAL A 127 -2.83 4.50 -17.67
CA VAL A 127 -2.02 5.63 -18.14
C VAL A 127 -2.48 6.92 -17.47
N ALA A 128 -3.79 7.10 -17.32
CA ALA A 128 -4.36 8.23 -16.59
C ALA A 128 -3.86 8.27 -15.13
N SER A 129 -3.75 7.13 -14.45
CA SER A 129 -3.23 7.05 -13.09
C SER A 129 -1.75 7.45 -13.00
N ILE A 130 -0.93 7.07 -13.97
CA ILE A 130 0.49 7.45 -14.03
C ILE A 130 0.61 8.95 -14.26
N VAL A 131 -0.06 9.46 -15.30
CA VAL A 131 0.00 10.89 -15.66
C VAL A 131 -0.53 11.75 -14.52
N ALA A 132 -1.61 11.34 -13.84
CA ALA A 132 -2.15 12.05 -12.67
C ALA A 132 -1.18 12.08 -11.49
N THR A 133 -0.44 10.99 -11.27
CA THR A 133 0.56 10.90 -10.20
C THR A 133 1.73 11.83 -10.49
N VAL A 134 2.23 11.82 -11.72
CA VAL A 134 3.27 12.74 -12.18
C VAL A 134 2.79 14.18 -12.12
N ALA A 135 1.53 14.46 -12.49
CA ALA A 135 0.90 15.77 -12.34
C ALA A 135 0.91 16.24 -10.88
N THR A 136 0.57 15.34 -9.96
CA THR A 136 0.52 15.63 -8.52
C THR A 136 1.90 15.96 -7.97
N ILE A 137 2.92 15.18 -8.35
CA ILE A 137 4.29 15.43 -7.90
C ILE A 137 4.86 16.69 -8.54
N ALA A 138 4.62 16.90 -9.84
CA ALA A 138 5.01 18.13 -10.52
C ALA A 138 4.35 19.36 -9.87
N PHE A 139 3.07 19.29 -9.51
CA PHE A 139 2.38 20.34 -8.77
C PHE A 139 3.04 20.62 -7.42
N GLY A 140 3.39 19.58 -6.65
CA GLY A 140 4.11 19.75 -5.37
C GLY A 140 5.50 20.36 -5.55
N VAL A 141 6.32 19.85 -6.46
CA VAL A 141 7.65 20.41 -6.76
C VAL A 141 7.53 21.89 -7.17
N ASN A 142 6.56 22.21 -8.01
CA ASN A 142 6.38 23.57 -8.52
C ASN A 142 5.89 24.52 -7.41
N LEU A 143 5.02 24.06 -6.51
CA LEU A 143 4.58 24.84 -5.36
C LEU A 143 5.73 25.11 -4.38
N ALA A 144 6.61 24.13 -4.15
CA ALA A 144 7.82 24.31 -3.35
C ALA A 144 8.79 25.30 -4.01
N ALA A 145 8.98 25.19 -5.33
CA ALA A 145 9.82 26.11 -6.10
C ALA A 145 9.27 27.55 -6.09
N LEU A 146 7.95 27.74 -6.11
CA LEU A 146 7.32 29.05 -5.89
C LEU A 146 7.62 29.61 -4.50
N GLY A 147 7.59 28.76 -3.48
CA GLY A 147 7.98 29.13 -2.12
C GLY A 147 9.37 29.76 -2.11
N VAL A 148 10.34 29.10 -2.74
CA VAL A 148 11.71 29.61 -2.90
C VAL A 148 11.76 30.88 -3.76
N LEU A 149 10.99 30.96 -4.85
CA LEU A 149 11.01 32.12 -5.76
C LEU A 149 10.57 33.41 -5.08
N TYR A 150 9.56 33.31 -4.21
CA TYR A 150 8.91 34.42 -3.54
C TYR A 150 9.31 34.57 -2.08
N ASP A 151 10.30 33.80 -1.62
CA ASP A 151 10.77 33.78 -0.23
C ASP A 151 9.62 33.58 0.77
N LEU A 152 8.67 32.69 0.43
CA LEU A 152 7.54 32.37 1.28
C LEU A 152 8.01 31.48 2.44
N PRO A 153 7.50 31.71 3.66
CA PRO A 153 7.78 30.82 4.78
C PRO A 153 7.24 29.43 4.49
N ASP A 154 7.97 28.43 4.96
CA ASP A 154 7.53 27.05 4.93
C ASP A 154 6.17 26.90 5.63
N SER A 155 5.26 26.11 5.05
CA SER A 155 3.87 26.08 5.48
C SER A 155 3.25 24.71 5.28
N ARG A 156 2.60 24.21 6.34
CA ARG A 156 1.75 23.01 6.27
C ARG A 156 0.73 23.03 5.13
N ASN A 157 0.25 24.21 4.72
CA ASN A 157 -0.76 24.35 3.67
C ASN A 157 -0.27 23.83 2.32
N PHE A 158 1.05 23.70 2.12
CA PHE A 158 1.64 22.96 1.02
C PHE A 158 1.06 21.55 0.89
N LEU A 159 1.02 20.80 2.00
CA LEU A 159 0.51 19.42 2.04
C LEU A 159 -0.98 19.36 1.71
N LEU A 160 -1.75 20.32 2.22
CA LEU A 160 -3.17 20.42 1.91
C LEU A 160 -3.40 20.70 0.43
N ALA A 161 -2.64 21.61 -0.17
CA ALA A 161 -2.76 21.95 -1.59
C ALA A 161 -2.44 20.74 -2.48
N VAL A 162 -1.30 20.07 -2.25
CA VAL A 162 -0.88 18.88 -3.00
C VAL A 162 -1.85 17.72 -2.79
N GLY A 163 -2.25 17.47 -1.54
CA GLY A 163 -3.20 16.43 -1.20
C GLY A 163 -4.59 16.67 -1.81
N SER A 164 -5.07 17.91 -1.82
CA SER A 164 -6.34 18.28 -2.45
C SER A 164 -6.29 18.13 -3.96
N PHE A 165 -5.21 18.57 -4.61
CA PHE A 165 -5.01 18.38 -6.04
C PHE A 165 -5.03 16.89 -6.42
N ALA A 166 -4.32 16.06 -5.66
CA ALA A 166 -4.30 14.60 -5.83
C ALA A 166 -5.71 13.99 -5.64
N MET A 167 -6.45 14.44 -4.62
CA MET A 167 -7.82 13.98 -4.37
C MET A 167 -8.80 14.37 -5.48
N ILE A 168 -8.68 15.58 -6.03
CA ILE A 168 -9.50 16.03 -7.15
C ILE A 168 -9.28 15.13 -8.37
N LEU A 169 -8.03 14.84 -8.72
CA LEU A 169 -7.71 13.93 -9.83
C LEU A 169 -8.18 12.50 -9.54
N ALA A 170 -7.97 12.01 -8.31
CA ALA A 170 -8.37 10.68 -7.89
C ALA A 170 -9.87 10.47 -7.98
N TYR A 171 -10.68 11.31 -7.32
CA TYR A 171 -12.14 11.18 -7.33
C TYR A 171 -12.77 11.62 -8.65
N GLY A 172 -12.13 12.53 -9.40
CA GLY A 172 -12.60 12.97 -10.71
C GLY A 172 -12.52 11.87 -11.77
N TYR A 173 -11.48 11.03 -11.72
CA TYR A 173 -11.22 10.00 -12.74
C TYR A 173 -11.22 8.56 -12.20
N GLY A 174 -11.50 8.34 -10.90
CA GLY A 174 -11.52 7.01 -10.29
C GLY A 174 -10.14 6.35 -10.13
N LEU A 175 -9.08 7.15 -9.95
CA LEU A 175 -7.68 6.69 -10.01
C LEU A 175 -7.09 6.40 -8.62
N VAL A 176 -6.42 5.26 -8.47
CA VAL A 176 -5.90 4.76 -7.17
C VAL A 176 -4.55 5.36 -6.76
N LEU A 177 -3.61 5.54 -7.69
CA LEU A 177 -2.30 6.11 -7.34
C LEU A 177 -2.38 7.56 -6.85
N PRO A 178 -3.09 8.50 -7.52
CA PRO A 178 -3.27 9.84 -6.97
C PRO A 178 -4.10 9.83 -5.68
N LEU A 179 -4.98 8.84 -5.47
CA LEU A 179 -5.67 8.68 -4.18
C LEU A 179 -4.67 8.45 -3.04
N LEU A 180 -3.68 7.58 -3.23
CA LEU A 180 -2.61 7.36 -2.25
C LEU A 180 -1.90 8.67 -1.91
N GLY A 181 -1.48 9.43 -2.93
CA GLY A 181 -0.86 10.75 -2.75
C GLY A 181 -1.77 11.72 -2.00
N GLY A 182 -3.07 11.72 -2.29
CA GLY A 182 -4.06 12.54 -1.60
C GLY A 182 -4.25 12.16 -0.13
N ILE A 183 -4.30 10.86 0.19
CA ILE A 183 -4.45 10.36 1.56
C ILE A 183 -3.22 10.76 2.37
N VAL A 184 -2.03 10.59 1.80
CA VAL A 184 -0.77 10.96 2.44
C VAL A 184 -0.67 12.49 2.61
N GLY A 185 -1.01 13.27 1.59
CA GLY A 185 -0.94 14.74 1.66
C GLY A 185 -1.92 15.34 2.67
N ILE A 186 -3.21 14.97 2.59
CA ILE A 186 -4.22 15.44 3.55
C ILE A 186 -3.96 14.85 4.94
N GLY A 187 -3.57 13.58 5.03
CA GLY A 187 -3.20 12.93 6.28
C GLY A 187 -2.02 13.62 6.96
N GLY A 188 -0.97 13.96 6.22
CA GLY A 188 0.17 14.72 6.72
C GLY A 188 -0.23 16.12 7.19
N TRP A 189 -1.08 16.82 6.41
CA TRP A 189 -1.62 18.12 6.85
C TRP A 189 -2.43 18.00 8.15
N LEU A 190 -3.31 17.00 8.27
CA LEU A 190 -4.08 16.76 9.49
C LEU A 190 -3.17 16.39 10.67
N TRP A 191 -2.14 15.59 10.43
CA TRP A 191 -1.16 15.22 11.44
C TRP A 191 -0.43 16.46 11.96
N SER A 192 -0.04 17.37 11.07
CA SER A 192 0.61 18.64 11.44
C SER A 192 -0.23 19.54 12.36
N LEU A 193 -1.55 19.34 12.44
CA LEU A 193 -2.41 20.11 13.35
C LEU A 193 -2.13 19.81 14.82
N ALA A 194 -1.50 18.66 15.13
CA ALA A 194 -1.12 18.31 16.50
C ALA A 194 -0.04 19.24 17.08
N ALA A 195 0.73 19.96 16.25
CA ALA A 195 1.69 20.97 16.71
C ALA A 195 1.01 22.25 17.24
N ILE A 196 -0.19 22.59 16.76
CA ILE A 196 -0.89 23.84 17.12
C ILE A 196 -1.10 23.97 18.64
N PRO A 197 -1.71 22.99 19.35
CA PRO A 197 -1.90 23.10 20.80
C PRO A 197 -0.59 23.09 21.58
N GLN A 198 0.50 22.59 21.02
CA GLN A 198 1.80 22.49 21.66
C GLN A 198 2.67 23.74 21.44
N GLY A 199 2.24 24.68 20.60
CA GLY A 199 3.05 25.85 20.22
C GLY A 199 4.29 25.49 19.39
N LEU A 200 4.35 24.28 18.83
CA LEU A 200 5.43 23.81 17.98
C LEU A 200 5.26 24.34 16.55
N TRP A 201 6.37 24.38 15.81
CA TRP A 201 6.29 24.48 14.35
C TRP A 201 5.63 23.21 13.78
N TRP A 202 5.02 23.32 12.60
CA TRP A 202 4.11 22.29 12.08
C TRP A 202 4.79 20.95 11.80
N ASP A 203 6.10 20.96 11.53
CA ASP A 203 6.94 19.78 11.33
C ASP A 203 7.25 19.05 12.65
N GLY A 204 7.27 19.77 13.77
CA GLY A 204 7.42 19.21 15.11
C GLY A 204 6.32 18.20 15.48
N ALA A 205 5.13 18.34 14.89
CA ALA A 205 4.03 17.37 15.07
C ALA A 205 4.38 15.96 14.61
N TYR A 206 5.34 15.79 13.70
CA TYR A 206 5.74 14.47 13.19
C TYR A 206 6.60 13.68 14.17
N GLY A 207 6.98 14.28 15.30
CA GLY A 207 7.51 13.57 16.44
C GLY A 207 6.45 12.73 17.15
N ASP A 208 5.19 13.17 17.12
CA ASP A 208 4.09 12.54 17.85
C ASP A 208 3.30 11.57 16.97
N PHE A 209 3.17 10.31 17.36
CA PHE A 209 2.56 9.29 16.52
C PHE A 209 1.09 8.96 16.86
N GLU A 210 0.54 9.45 17.98
CA GLU A 210 -0.89 9.28 18.28
C GLU A 210 -1.81 9.93 17.24
N PRO A 211 -1.55 11.16 16.74
CA PRO A 211 -2.36 11.73 15.67
C PRO A 211 -2.35 10.84 14.43
N LEU A 212 -1.21 10.25 14.07
CA LEU A 212 -1.12 9.29 12.96
C LEU A 212 -1.98 8.04 13.22
N ALA A 213 -1.99 7.50 14.43
CA ALA A 213 -2.86 6.38 14.80
C ALA A 213 -4.34 6.74 14.66
N LEU A 214 -4.76 7.91 15.16
CA LEU A 214 -6.14 8.39 15.06
C LEU A 214 -6.57 8.63 13.61
N LEU A 215 -5.69 9.22 12.80
CA LEU A 215 -5.93 9.41 11.36
C LEU A 215 -6.01 8.07 10.63
N GLY A 216 -5.17 7.11 11.00
CA GLY A 216 -5.21 5.76 10.46
C GLY A 216 -6.52 5.04 10.77
N LEU A 217 -7.01 5.14 12.01
CA LEU A 217 -8.34 4.65 12.39
C LEU A 217 -9.43 5.36 11.58
N GLY A 218 -9.37 6.69 11.49
CA GLY A 218 -10.26 7.50 10.67
C GLY A 218 -10.33 7.00 9.22
N ALA A 219 -9.17 6.77 8.59
CA ALA A 219 -9.05 6.26 7.23
C ALA A 219 -9.65 4.85 7.05
N ILE A 220 -9.61 3.99 8.06
CA ILE A 220 -10.25 2.65 8.02
C ILE A 220 -11.78 2.76 8.00
N PHE A 221 -12.34 3.71 8.77
CA PHE A 221 -13.78 3.88 8.93
C PHE A 221 -14.40 4.83 7.90
N LEU A 222 -13.63 5.77 7.34
CA LEU A 222 -14.11 6.80 6.41
C LEU A 222 -14.90 6.23 5.21
N PRO A 223 -14.46 5.14 4.54
CA PRO A 223 -15.23 4.56 3.42
C PRO A 223 -16.58 3.96 3.82
N ARG A 224 -16.82 3.73 5.12
CA ARG A 224 -18.15 3.29 5.60
C ARG A 224 -19.15 4.43 5.61
N LEU A 225 -18.67 5.66 5.88
CA LEU A 225 -19.47 6.88 5.96
C LEU A 225 -19.64 7.52 4.58
N VAL A 226 -18.56 7.58 3.80
CA VAL A 226 -18.56 8.20 2.47
C VAL A 226 -18.28 7.12 1.42
N ARG A 227 -19.35 6.57 0.85
CA ARG A 227 -19.24 5.66 -0.30
C ARG A 227 -19.14 6.48 -1.59
N ARG A 228 -17.91 6.84 -1.98
CA ARG A 228 -17.63 7.50 -3.26
C ARG A 228 -16.49 6.81 -3.99
N GLY A 229 -16.64 6.70 -5.30
CA GLY A 229 -15.65 6.14 -6.21
C GLY A 229 -15.69 4.61 -6.34
N PRO A 230 -14.72 4.04 -7.06
CA PRO A 230 -14.63 2.61 -7.32
C PRO A 230 -14.42 1.79 -6.03
N PRO A 231 -14.77 0.48 -6.02
CA PRO A 231 -14.54 -0.40 -4.86
C PRO A 231 -13.08 -0.42 -4.37
N SER A 232 -12.11 -0.25 -5.28
CA SER A 232 -10.68 -0.17 -4.98
C SER A 232 -10.33 0.98 -4.02
N PHE A 233 -11.11 2.06 -3.98
CA PHE A 233 -10.87 3.20 -3.09
C PHE A 233 -11.08 2.78 -1.63
N THR A 234 -12.12 1.99 -1.37
CA THR A 234 -12.38 1.46 -0.02
C THR A 234 -11.21 0.61 0.47
N THR A 235 -10.66 -0.24 -0.40
CA THR A 235 -9.48 -1.05 -0.09
C THR A 235 -8.26 -0.18 0.18
N THR A 236 -8.05 0.85 -0.65
CA THR A 236 -6.90 1.76 -0.54
C THR A 236 -6.93 2.56 0.76
N TRP A 237 -8.06 3.17 1.10
CA TRP A 237 -8.25 3.89 2.37
C TRP A 237 -7.99 3.00 3.58
N ARG A 238 -8.53 1.76 3.57
CA ARG A 238 -8.32 0.81 4.67
C ARG A 238 -6.87 0.34 4.76
N ALA A 239 -6.22 0.10 3.63
CA ALA A 239 -4.82 -0.31 3.60
C ALA A 239 -3.90 0.79 4.14
N CYS A 240 -4.09 2.04 3.69
CA CYS A 240 -3.35 3.19 4.21
C CYS A 240 -3.62 3.41 5.70
N GLY A 241 -4.88 3.31 6.13
CA GLY A 241 -5.24 3.49 7.53
C GLY A 241 -4.66 2.41 8.44
N ALA A 242 -4.69 1.14 8.01
CA ALA A 242 -4.07 0.03 8.73
C ALA A 242 -2.54 0.18 8.80
N ALA A 243 -1.90 0.61 7.70
CA ALA A 243 -0.47 0.89 7.69
C ALA A 243 -0.11 2.04 8.65
N ALA A 244 -0.88 3.14 8.65
CA ALA A 244 -0.68 4.27 9.55
C ALA A 244 -0.81 3.87 11.04
N VAL A 245 -1.84 3.09 11.40
CA VAL A 245 -1.99 2.56 12.76
C VAL A 245 -0.82 1.64 13.13
N MET A 246 -0.41 0.75 12.23
CA MET A 246 0.72 -0.15 12.47
C MET A 246 2.01 0.63 12.71
N VAL A 247 2.34 1.60 11.85
CA VAL A 247 3.52 2.45 12.00
C VAL A 247 3.46 3.23 13.30
N ALA A 248 2.31 3.82 13.63
CA ALA A 248 2.15 4.58 14.86
C ALA A 248 2.34 3.72 16.12
N LEU A 249 1.72 2.54 16.19
CA LEU A 249 1.87 1.64 17.34
C LEU A 249 3.30 1.11 17.48
N LEU A 250 3.99 0.86 16.36
CA LEU A 250 5.39 0.47 16.39
C LEU A 250 6.25 1.62 16.94
N ALA A 251 6.09 2.84 16.42
CA ALA A 251 6.85 4.01 16.87
C ALA A 251 6.61 4.34 18.35
N LEU A 252 5.35 4.39 18.78
CA LEU A 252 4.95 4.63 20.18
C LEU A 252 5.44 3.55 21.14
N GLY A 253 5.57 2.31 20.64
CA GLY A 253 6.11 1.22 21.42
C GLY A 253 7.63 1.29 21.59
N GLN A 254 8.37 2.03 20.75
CA GLN A 254 9.83 2.15 20.79
C GLN A 254 10.32 3.19 21.78
N THR A 255 9.74 4.38 21.76
CA THR A 255 10.26 5.53 22.50
C THR A 255 9.12 6.36 23.07
N HIS A 256 9.17 6.67 24.37
CA HIS A 256 8.24 7.59 25.03
C HIS A 256 8.18 8.98 24.36
N SER A 257 9.29 9.49 23.82
CA SER A 257 9.34 10.78 23.13
C SER A 257 8.55 10.83 21.81
N ALA A 258 8.05 9.68 21.34
CA ALA A 258 7.16 9.62 20.18
C ALA A 258 5.69 9.88 20.56
N SER A 259 5.42 10.11 21.85
CA SER A 259 4.10 10.28 22.42
C SER A 259 3.79 11.74 22.76
N LEU A 260 2.57 12.17 22.47
CA LEU A 260 2.01 13.43 23.00
C LEU A 260 2.04 13.52 24.53
N PHE A 261 2.15 12.38 25.22
CA PHE A 261 2.09 12.27 26.67
C PHE A 261 3.47 12.10 27.32
N ASP A 262 4.54 12.61 26.70
CA ASP A 262 5.95 12.49 27.14
C ASP A 262 6.20 12.84 28.63
N GLY A 263 5.33 13.66 29.24
CA GLY A 263 5.38 13.98 30.67
C GLY A 263 4.95 12.84 31.64
N MET A 264 4.48 11.70 31.13
CA MET A 264 4.10 10.54 31.95
C MET A 264 5.28 9.57 32.13
N ASN A 265 5.09 8.53 32.95
CA ASN A 265 6.11 7.51 33.16
C ASN A 265 6.37 6.74 31.86
N ALA A 266 7.59 6.89 31.32
CA ALA A 266 8.04 6.26 30.08
C ALA A 266 7.78 4.75 30.03
N ALA A 267 8.06 4.03 31.11
CA ALA A 267 7.88 2.57 31.14
C ALA A 267 6.40 2.16 31.02
N LEU A 268 5.49 2.95 31.58
CA LEU A 268 4.05 2.69 31.46
C LEU A 268 3.53 3.02 30.06
N LEU A 269 4.02 4.11 29.45
CA LEU A 269 3.65 4.51 28.08
C LEU A 269 4.13 3.50 27.05
N GLU A 270 5.44 3.23 27.04
CA GLU A 270 6.06 2.30 26.10
C GLU A 270 5.45 0.90 26.26
N GLY A 271 5.35 0.41 27.50
CA GLY A 271 4.72 -0.88 27.80
C GLY A 271 3.24 -0.94 27.41
N GLY A 272 2.49 0.14 27.63
CA GLY A 272 1.08 0.25 27.24
C GLY A 272 0.89 0.14 25.73
N TYR A 273 1.67 0.91 24.95
CA TYR A 273 1.61 0.86 23.49
C TYR A 273 2.11 -0.47 22.92
N GLN A 274 3.12 -1.09 23.54
CA GLN A 274 3.56 -2.43 23.18
C GLN A 274 2.47 -3.48 23.39
N LEU A 275 1.77 -3.43 24.53
CA LEU A 275 0.65 -4.34 24.81
C LEU A 275 -0.50 -4.12 23.83
N ILE A 276 -0.87 -2.87 23.55
CA ILE A 276 -1.92 -2.53 22.58
C ILE A 276 -1.53 -3.00 21.18
N GLY A 277 -0.29 -2.73 20.74
CA GLY A 277 0.24 -3.16 19.46
C GLY A 277 0.26 -4.68 19.31
N GLY A 278 0.86 -5.37 20.28
CA GLY A 278 0.93 -6.83 20.31
C GLY A 278 -0.45 -7.48 20.32
N ALA A 279 -1.37 -7.01 21.17
CA ALA A 279 -2.75 -7.49 21.22
C ALA A 279 -3.48 -7.24 19.88
N SER A 280 -3.31 -6.06 19.28
CA SER A 280 -3.92 -5.72 18.00
C SER A 280 -3.47 -6.66 16.89
N PHE A 281 -2.16 -6.91 16.76
CA PHE A 281 -1.62 -7.82 15.76
C PHE A 281 -2.03 -9.27 16.01
N ALA A 282 -2.05 -9.73 17.27
CA ALA A 282 -2.52 -11.05 17.63
C ALA A 282 -4.01 -11.25 17.28
N VAL A 283 -4.85 -10.25 17.57
CA VAL A 283 -6.27 -10.27 17.18
C VAL A 283 -6.43 -10.28 15.66
N MET A 284 -5.62 -9.55 14.90
CA MET A 284 -5.64 -9.59 13.44
C MET A 284 -5.32 -11.00 12.90
N ILE A 285 -4.29 -11.66 13.46
CA ILE A 285 -3.93 -13.04 13.11
C ILE A 285 -5.08 -13.99 13.44
N TRP A 286 -5.58 -13.93 14.68
CA TRP A 286 -6.65 -14.80 15.14
C TRP A 286 -7.94 -14.63 14.33
N GLN A 287 -8.40 -13.39 14.11
CA GLN A 287 -9.56 -13.11 13.27
C GLN A 287 -9.34 -13.50 11.81
N GLY A 288 -8.10 -13.36 11.31
CA GLY A 288 -7.71 -13.79 9.98
C GLY A 288 -7.83 -15.29 9.80
N LEU A 289 -7.35 -16.08 10.77
CA LEU A 289 -7.46 -17.54 10.80
C LEU A 289 -8.92 -17.99 10.97
N ALA A 290 -9.66 -17.38 11.90
CA ALA A 290 -11.05 -17.75 12.20
C ALA A 290 -12.03 -17.45 11.05
N ARG A 291 -11.70 -16.51 10.16
CA ARG A 291 -12.56 -16.08 9.04
C ARG A 291 -11.96 -16.34 7.66
N ASP A 292 -10.88 -17.12 7.60
CA ASP A 292 -10.14 -17.45 6.36
C ASP A 292 -9.75 -16.20 5.53
N ARG A 293 -9.34 -15.13 6.21
CA ARG A 293 -8.91 -13.88 5.59
C ARG A 293 -7.39 -13.78 5.58
N SER A 294 -6.77 -14.33 4.54
CA SER A 294 -5.31 -14.34 4.35
C SER A 294 -4.65 -12.96 4.37
N GLU A 295 -5.37 -11.89 4.08
CA GLU A 295 -4.88 -10.50 4.15
C GLU A 295 -4.63 -10.05 5.60
N LEU A 296 -5.55 -10.36 6.52
CA LEU A 296 -5.44 -10.02 7.94
C LEU A 296 -4.35 -10.83 8.62
N VAL A 297 -4.23 -12.11 8.27
CA VAL A 297 -3.15 -12.97 8.76
C VAL A 297 -1.79 -12.41 8.33
N ARG A 298 -1.63 -12.04 7.05
CA ARG A 298 -0.39 -11.45 6.54
C ARG A 298 -0.05 -10.13 7.23
N ALA A 299 -0.99 -9.20 7.30
CA ALA A 299 -0.77 -7.90 7.94
C ALA A 299 -0.44 -8.04 9.43
N GLY A 300 -1.20 -8.86 10.17
CA GLY A 300 -0.94 -9.13 11.58
C GLY A 300 0.40 -9.84 11.81
N THR A 301 0.78 -10.77 10.95
CA THR A 301 2.08 -11.46 11.04
C THR A 301 3.23 -10.50 10.77
N ILE A 302 3.11 -9.61 9.78
CA ILE A 302 4.12 -8.57 9.49
C ILE A 302 4.24 -7.61 10.69
N GLY A 303 3.13 -7.10 11.21
CA GLY A 303 3.13 -6.19 12.36
C GLY A 303 3.72 -6.84 13.62
N MET A 304 3.29 -8.06 13.95
CA MET A 304 3.82 -8.82 15.09
C MET A 304 5.30 -9.15 14.91
N GLY A 305 5.70 -9.59 13.72
CA GLY A 305 7.09 -9.89 13.40
C GLY A 305 7.99 -8.66 13.54
N MET A 306 7.53 -7.50 13.04
CA MET A 306 8.26 -6.23 13.18
C MET A 306 8.35 -5.80 14.65
N LEU A 307 7.26 -5.88 15.42
CA LEU A 307 7.26 -5.54 16.84
C LEU A 307 8.25 -6.40 17.63
N LEU A 308 8.23 -7.71 17.42
CA LEU A 308 9.14 -8.65 18.07
C LEU A 308 10.58 -8.43 17.62
N PHE A 309 10.80 -8.12 16.34
CA PHE A 309 12.13 -7.81 15.83
C PHE A 309 12.71 -6.57 16.51
N LEU A 310 11.95 -5.47 16.56
CA LEU A 310 12.41 -4.24 17.22
C LEU A 310 12.68 -4.48 18.71
N ARG A 311 11.83 -5.25 19.40
CA ARG A 311 12.07 -5.65 20.81
C ARG A 311 13.32 -6.50 20.97
N ALA A 312 13.58 -7.42 20.05
CA ALA A 312 14.80 -8.22 20.07
C ALA A 312 16.04 -7.33 19.86
N VAL A 313 15.96 -6.31 19.00
CA VAL A 313 17.03 -5.31 18.88
C VAL A 313 17.21 -4.63 20.24
N ASP A 314 16.18 -4.02 20.83
CA ASP A 314 16.30 -3.32 22.12
C ASP A 314 16.92 -4.18 23.23
N TRP A 315 16.51 -5.45 23.34
CA TRP A 315 16.99 -6.34 24.41
C TRP A 315 18.41 -6.86 24.20
N PHE A 316 18.80 -7.17 22.96
CA PHE A 316 20.05 -7.87 22.68
C PHE A 316 21.15 -6.96 22.10
N TRP A 317 20.84 -5.77 21.64
CA TRP A 317 21.78 -4.90 20.92
C TRP A 317 22.99 -4.48 21.75
N GLU A 318 22.81 -4.24 23.05
CA GLU A 318 23.91 -3.91 23.97
C GLU A 318 24.58 -5.15 24.56
N LEU A 319 23.89 -6.29 24.60
CA LEU A 319 24.39 -7.52 25.22
C LEU A 319 25.40 -8.27 24.37
N MET A 320 25.44 -8.04 23.04
CA MET A 320 26.32 -8.79 22.15
C MET A 320 26.80 -7.97 20.93
N PRO A 321 27.92 -8.35 20.30
CA PRO A 321 28.36 -7.73 19.05
C PRO A 321 27.30 -7.84 17.94
N LYS A 322 27.12 -6.75 17.16
CA LYS A 322 26.08 -6.64 16.12
C LYS A 322 26.09 -7.81 15.12
N TRP A 323 27.27 -8.29 14.72
CA TRP A 323 27.39 -9.42 13.80
C TRP A 323 26.82 -10.72 14.38
N LEU A 324 26.96 -10.94 15.69
CA LEU A 324 26.46 -12.12 16.38
C LEU A 324 24.93 -12.07 16.51
N PHE A 325 24.37 -10.90 16.80
CA PHE A 325 22.91 -10.68 16.80
C PHE A 325 22.29 -11.08 15.46
N PHE A 326 22.81 -10.55 14.34
CA PHE A 326 22.29 -10.89 13.01
C PHE A 326 22.47 -12.36 12.66
N LEU A 327 23.57 -12.99 13.10
CA LEU A 327 23.81 -14.42 12.91
C LEU A 327 22.78 -15.27 13.69
N LEU A 328 22.45 -14.89 14.93
CA LEU A 328 21.43 -15.58 15.73
C LEU A 328 20.03 -15.41 15.15
N VAL A 329 19.66 -14.20 14.73
CA VAL A 329 18.36 -13.95 14.06
C VAL A 329 18.26 -14.78 12.77
N GLY A 330 19.33 -14.82 11.96
CA GLY A 330 19.40 -15.64 10.76
C GLY A 330 19.30 -17.15 11.07
N ALA A 331 19.99 -17.62 12.11
CA ALA A 331 19.93 -19.01 12.55
C ALA A 331 18.54 -19.41 13.07
N LEU A 332 17.86 -18.52 13.80
CA LEU A 332 16.49 -18.73 14.28
C LEU A 332 15.50 -18.78 13.11
N ALA A 333 15.63 -17.87 12.14
CA ALA A 333 14.82 -17.87 10.93
C ALA A 333 15.04 -19.17 10.11
N PHE A 334 16.29 -19.62 9.97
CA PHE A 334 16.59 -20.88 9.31
C PHE A 334 16.05 -22.09 10.09
N GLY A 335 16.18 -22.09 11.42
CA GLY A 335 15.65 -23.12 12.30
C GLY A 335 14.13 -23.25 12.22
N THR A 336 13.41 -22.14 12.24
CA THR A 336 11.95 -22.12 12.06
C THR A 336 11.53 -22.65 10.68
N LEU A 337 12.24 -22.28 9.61
CA LEU A 337 12.00 -22.84 8.28
C LEU A 337 12.21 -24.36 8.24
N LEU A 338 13.27 -24.87 8.88
CA LEU A 338 13.53 -26.31 8.98
C LEU A 338 12.43 -27.02 9.78
N LEU A 339 11.99 -26.44 10.89
CA LEU A 339 10.91 -26.98 11.71
C LEU A 339 9.59 -27.05 10.93
N LEU A 340 9.21 -25.94 10.28
CA LEU A 340 8.01 -25.89 9.44
C LEU A 340 8.10 -26.87 8.27
N ARG A 341 9.27 -27.02 7.65
CA ARG A 341 9.51 -28.04 6.62
C ARG A 341 9.31 -29.46 7.18
N ARG A 342 9.82 -29.75 8.38
CA ARG A 342 9.62 -31.06 9.04
C ARG A 342 8.15 -31.31 9.37
N LEU A 343 7.44 -30.33 9.91
CA LEU A 343 6.01 -30.44 10.24
C LEU A 343 5.17 -30.66 8.97
N ARG A 344 5.46 -29.92 7.89
CA ARG A 344 4.79 -30.10 6.60
C ARG A 344 5.05 -31.48 5.99
N LEU A 345 6.24 -32.02 6.18
CA LEU A 345 6.57 -33.38 5.76
C LEU A 345 5.91 -34.44 6.64
N ALA A 346 5.64 -34.15 7.91
CA ALA A 346 4.91 -35.03 8.83
C ALA A 346 3.40 -35.04 8.54
N GLU A 347 2.79 -33.88 8.25
CA GLU A 347 1.38 -33.80 7.83
C GLU A 347 1.12 -34.49 6.48
N ARG A 348 2.06 -34.40 5.53
CA ARG A 348 1.97 -35.12 4.25
C ARG A 348 2.10 -36.65 4.38
N ARG A 349 2.40 -37.18 5.56
CA ARG A 349 2.51 -38.62 5.84
C ARG A 349 1.30 -39.20 6.58
N LEU A 350 0.24 -38.42 6.80
CA LEU A 350 -1.04 -38.94 7.28
C LEU A 350 -1.88 -39.40 6.07
N PRO A 351 -2.39 -40.65 6.06
CA PRO A 351 -3.15 -41.23 4.95
C PRO A 351 -4.52 -40.60 4.74
#